data_AF-A0A820FZA1-F1
#
_entry.id   AF-A0A820FZA1-F1
#
_cell.length_a   1.000
_cell.length_b   1.000
_cell.length_c   1.000
_cell.angle_alpha   90.00
_cell.angle_beta   90.00
_cell.angle_gamma   90.00
#
_symmetry.space_group_name_H-M   'P 1'
#
loop_
_entity.id
_entity.type
_entity.pdbx_description
1 polymer ?
#
loop_
_entity_poly.entity_id
_entity_poly.type
_entity_poly.pdbx_seq_one_letter_code
_entity_poly.pdbx_strand_id
1 'polypeptide(L)'
;NISSFLILLVNKCVHCNGDHVSNSLKCPIVKSFRAELTKKLLSSNRMSSSYGLTNTNINNTYSYDTTAFPVLPRPQQPSPYAFINNTMMNKIDELISSVRKVYDTLEQFSKKNDEFELFMNNKIKNDEILSTKIDHLIDNDEEFKKNITQHEIKITRHENIFIKLILPMLDEISKYLSVINTDKKGGTLDADFQAIINRMRVQLENVTQNKKF
;
A
#
# COMPACT_ATOMS: atom_id res chain seq x y z
N ASN A 1 12.62 -25.05 22.31
CA ASN A 1 12.80 -25.85 21.08
C ASN A 1 12.00 -25.26 19.93
N ILE A 2 12.45 -24.11 19.41
CA ILE A 2 12.08 -23.61 18.07
C ILE A 2 13.41 -23.40 17.35
N SER A 3 14.13 -24.52 17.22
CA SER A 3 15.15 -24.71 16.20
C SER A 3 14.40 -25.29 14.99
N SER A 4 14.64 -24.75 13.79
CA SER A 4 14.28 -25.30 12.46
C SER A 4 13.38 -24.45 11.54
N PHE A 5 13.35 -23.11 11.66
CA PHE A 5 12.73 -22.27 10.60
C PHE A 5 13.54 -21.05 10.15
N LEU A 6 14.85 -21.02 10.41
CA LEU A 6 15.77 -20.26 9.56
C LEU A 6 16.04 -21.11 8.32
N ILE A 7 15.03 -21.11 7.44
CA ILE A 7 15.15 -21.58 6.07
C ILE A 7 16.39 -20.94 5.48
N LEU A 8 17.28 -21.81 5.04
CA LEU A 8 18.38 -21.55 4.12
C LEU A 8 17.90 -20.65 2.98
N LEU A 9 17.99 -19.33 3.15
CA LEU A 9 18.17 -18.44 2.02
C LEU A 9 19.58 -18.73 1.51
N VAL A 10 19.64 -19.67 0.56
CA VAL A 10 20.77 -19.84 -0.34
C VAL A 10 21.07 -18.45 -0.88
N ASN A 11 22.12 -17.82 -0.33
CA ASN A 11 22.58 -16.48 -0.69
C ASN A 11 23.09 -16.53 -2.14
N LYS A 12 22.15 -16.48 -3.09
CA LYS A 12 22.47 -16.32 -4.49
C LYS A 12 23.01 -14.92 -4.71
N CYS A 13 24.10 -14.83 -5.43
CA CYS A 13 24.73 -13.56 -5.76
C CYS A 13 23.77 -12.71 -6.58
N VAL A 14 23.50 -11.49 -6.12
CA VAL A 14 22.62 -10.53 -6.81
C VAL A 14 23.14 -10.17 -8.21
N HIS A 15 24.45 -10.33 -8.47
CA HIS A 15 25.05 -9.97 -9.74
C HIS A 15 25.04 -11.12 -10.77
N CYS A 16 25.28 -12.37 -10.35
CA CYS A 16 25.41 -13.50 -11.28
C CYS A 16 24.53 -14.72 -10.95
N ASN A 17 23.61 -14.58 -10.00
CA ASN A 17 22.70 -15.63 -9.50
C ASN A 17 23.37 -16.95 -9.06
N GLY A 18 24.69 -16.95 -8.88
CA GLY A 18 25.46 -18.12 -8.43
C GLY A 18 25.41 -18.30 -6.92
N ASP A 19 25.69 -19.51 -6.44
CA ASP A 19 25.65 -19.87 -5.01
C ASP A 19 26.88 -19.36 -4.25
N HIS A 20 26.99 -18.04 -4.14
CA HIS A 20 27.98 -17.35 -3.33
C HIS A 20 27.48 -15.96 -2.93
N VAL A 21 28.03 -15.42 -1.84
CA VAL A 21 27.73 -14.06 -1.37
C VAL A 21 28.02 -13.02 -2.45
N SER A 22 27.18 -11.99 -2.55
CA SER A 22 27.21 -10.99 -3.63
C SER A 22 28.56 -10.27 -3.79
N ASN A 23 29.33 -10.07 -2.73
CA ASN A 23 30.66 -9.44 -2.77
C ASN A 23 31.83 -10.45 -2.82
N SER A 24 31.54 -11.73 -3.12
CA SER A 24 32.57 -12.77 -3.16
C SER A 24 33.46 -12.66 -4.41
N LEU A 25 34.76 -12.97 -4.25
CA LEU A 25 35.71 -13.13 -5.36
C LEU A 25 35.37 -14.29 -6.30
N LYS A 26 34.42 -15.15 -5.90
CA LYS A 26 33.85 -16.21 -6.74
C LYS A 26 32.88 -15.67 -7.80
N CYS A 27 32.37 -14.44 -7.65
CA CYS A 27 31.52 -13.78 -8.64
C CYS A 27 32.34 -13.32 -9.86
N PRO A 28 32.04 -13.79 -11.09
CA PRO A 28 32.76 -13.34 -12.29
C PRO A 28 32.65 -11.84 -12.50
N ILE A 29 31.48 -11.26 -12.19
CA ILE A 29 31.19 -9.83 -12.37
C ILE A 29 32.00 -8.99 -11.39
N VAL A 30 31.94 -9.28 -10.08
CA VAL A 30 32.74 -8.55 -9.07
C VAL A 30 34.24 -8.71 -9.32
N LYS A 31 34.68 -9.90 -9.76
CA LYS A 31 36.08 -10.15 -10.12
C LYS A 31 36.53 -9.29 -11.30
N SER A 32 35.73 -9.21 -12.36
CA SER A 32 36.03 -8.37 -13.53
C SER A 32 36.05 -6.88 -13.18
N PHE A 33 35.08 -6.42 -12.38
CA PHE A 33 35.00 -5.04 -11.92
C PHE A 33 36.23 -4.63 -11.08
N ARG A 34 36.63 -5.47 -10.12
CA ARG A 34 37.83 -5.20 -9.29
C ARG A 34 39.11 -5.23 -10.13
N ALA A 35 39.21 -6.13 -11.10
CA ALA A 35 40.36 -6.20 -12.01
C ALA A 35 40.45 -4.93 -12.89
N GLU A 36 39.33 -4.44 -13.39
CA GLU A 36 39.28 -3.20 -14.19
C GLU A 36 39.59 -1.96 -13.35
N LEU A 37 39.07 -1.88 -12.13
CA LEU A 37 39.39 -0.82 -11.16
C LEU A 37 40.89 -0.80 -10.87
N THR A 38 41.48 -1.98 -10.61
CA THR A 38 42.92 -2.13 -10.34
C THR A 38 43.74 -1.73 -11.56
N LYS A 39 43.32 -2.12 -12.78
CA LYS A 39 43.99 -1.73 -14.02
C LYS A 39 43.99 -0.21 -14.20
N LYS A 40 42.86 0.47 -13.94
CA LYS A 40 42.74 1.94 -14.03
C LYS A 40 43.62 2.65 -13.01
N LEU A 41 43.69 2.15 -11.78
CA LEU A 41 44.56 2.69 -10.73
C LEU A 41 46.05 2.53 -11.10
N LEU A 42 46.45 1.37 -11.61
CA LEU A 42 47.83 1.11 -12.02
C LEU A 42 48.25 1.87 -13.29
N SER A 43 47.35 2.04 -14.26
CA SER A 43 47.64 2.84 -15.47
C SER A 43 47.79 4.34 -15.15
N SER A 44 47.03 4.84 -14.17
CA SER A 44 47.10 6.25 -13.76
C SER A 44 48.42 6.58 -13.05
N ASN A 45 49.11 5.59 -12.47
CA ASN A 45 50.43 5.75 -11.86
C ASN A 45 51.62 5.65 -12.84
N ARG A 46 51.40 5.25 -14.09
CA ARG A 46 52.48 5.09 -15.09
C ARG A 46 52.67 6.29 -16.04
N MET A 47 51.85 7.34 -15.94
CA MET A 47 51.99 8.56 -16.77
C MET A 47 52.97 9.61 -16.21
N SER A 48 53.76 9.28 -15.19
CA SER A 48 54.75 10.20 -14.58
C SER A 48 56.19 9.68 -14.62
N SER A 49 56.62 9.08 -15.73
CA SER A 49 58.05 8.88 -16.00
C SER A 49 58.34 9.07 -17.48
N SER A 50 58.56 10.32 -17.86
CA SER A 50 59.08 10.71 -19.17
C SER A 50 60.05 11.88 -18.98
N TYR A 51 61.16 11.61 -18.28
CA TYR A 51 62.42 12.32 -18.52
C TYR A 51 63.48 11.24 -18.61
N GLY A 52 63.91 10.96 -19.84
CA GLY A 52 64.99 10.03 -20.10
C GLY A 52 66.31 10.54 -19.54
N LEU A 53 67.23 9.64 -19.26
CA LEU A 53 68.65 9.91 -19.43
C LEU A 53 69.32 8.62 -19.90
N THR A 54 69.72 8.64 -21.16
CA THR A 54 70.62 7.68 -21.76
C THR A 54 72.06 8.04 -21.39
N ASN A 55 72.77 7.03 -20.89
CA ASN A 55 74.16 6.69 -21.22
C ASN A 55 75.35 7.44 -20.56
N THR A 56 76.41 6.65 -20.41
CA THR A 56 77.85 6.94 -20.28
C THR A 56 78.51 7.19 -18.91
N ASN A 57 79.38 6.23 -18.56
CA ASN A 57 80.58 6.33 -17.74
C ASN A 57 81.32 7.66 -17.92
N ILE A 58 81.57 8.38 -16.82
CA ILE A 58 82.66 9.36 -16.71
C ILE A 58 83.26 9.24 -15.31
N ASN A 59 84.48 8.69 -15.23
CA ASN A 59 85.35 8.80 -14.06
C ASN A 59 85.77 10.27 -13.92
N ASN A 60 85.21 10.98 -12.95
CA ASN A 60 85.74 12.29 -12.54
C ASN A 60 85.93 12.31 -11.02
N THR A 61 87.19 12.47 -10.65
CA THR A 61 87.69 12.68 -9.30
C THR A 61 87.10 14.00 -8.76
N TYR A 62 86.21 13.92 -7.77
CA TYR A 62 85.69 15.10 -7.09
C TYR A 62 86.74 15.63 -6.11
N SER A 63 87.37 16.76 -6.44
CA SER A 63 88.07 17.59 -5.47
C SER A 63 87.13 18.70 -5.03
N TYR A 64 86.89 18.81 -3.71
CA TYR A 64 85.92 19.73 -3.13
C TYR A 64 86.65 21.01 -2.69
N ASP A 65 86.45 22.11 -3.42
CA ASP A 65 86.92 23.45 -3.04
C ASP A 65 85.89 24.09 -2.10
N THR A 66 86.30 24.32 -0.85
CA THR A 66 85.45 24.87 0.23
C THR A 66 85.25 26.39 0.15
N THR A 67 85.80 27.09 -0.86
CA THR A 67 85.76 28.57 -0.91
C THR A 67 84.87 29.17 -2.00
N ALA A 68 84.24 28.36 -2.86
CA ALA A 68 83.46 28.84 -4.01
C ALA A 68 81.94 28.58 -3.89
N PHE A 69 81.33 28.85 -2.73
CA PHE A 69 79.86 28.83 -2.63
C PHE A 69 79.26 30.19 -3.06
N PRO A 70 78.45 30.25 -4.13
CA PRO A 70 77.64 31.44 -4.38
C PRO A 70 76.62 31.59 -3.26
N VAL A 71 76.47 32.83 -2.75
CA VAL A 71 75.48 33.16 -1.72
C VAL A 71 74.10 32.71 -2.20
N LEU A 72 73.46 31.80 -1.45
CA LEU A 72 72.12 31.33 -1.76
C LEU A 72 71.17 32.53 -1.87
N PRO A 73 70.30 32.59 -2.91
CA PRO A 73 69.34 33.66 -3.04
C PRO A 73 68.48 33.70 -1.78
N ARG A 74 68.47 34.85 -1.09
CA ARG A 74 67.57 35.07 0.05
C ARG A 74 66.13 34.87 -0.44
N PRO A 75 65.26 34.26 0.37
CA PRO A 75 63.86 34.09 0.00
C PRO A 75 63.29 35.46 -0.33
N GLN A 76 62.90 35.66 -1.59
CA GLN A 76 62.17 36.85 -2.01
C GLN A 76 60.89 36.90 -1.17
N GLN A 77 60.66 38.03 -0.49
CA GLN A 77 59.38 38.28 0.14
C GLN A 77 58.27 38.02 -0.88
N PRO A 78 57.19 37.32 -0.50
CA PRO A 78 56.12 37.05 -1.44
C PRO A 78 55.59 38.38 -1.97
N SER A 79 55.61 38.53 -3.29
CA SER A 79 55.06 39.68 -4.00
C SER A 79 53.62 39.94 -3.51
N PRO A 80 53.24 41.19 -3.22
CA PRO A 80 51.87 41.54 -2.80
C PRO A 80 50.81 41.21 -3.87
N TYR A 81 51.22 40.81 -5.08
CA TYR A 81 50.36 40.36 -6.17
C TYR A 81 50.21 38.83 -6.27
N ALA A 82 50.83 38.04 -5.38
CA ALA A 82 50.63 36.58 -5.32
C ALA A 82 49.31 36.18 -4.63
N PHE A 83 48.49 37.15 -4.22
CA PHE A 83 47.13 36.95 -3.69
C PHE A 83 46.06 36.80 -4.77
N ILE A 84 46.45 36.66 -6.03
CA ILE A 84 45.51 36.68 -7.16
C ILE A 84 45.17 35.24 -7.55
N ASN A 85 44.01 34.79 -7.07
CA ASN A 85 43.16 33.79 -7.72
C ASN A 85 43.78 32.38 -7.87
N ASN A 86 43.94 31.70 -6.74
CA ASN A 86 44.38 30.30 -6.72
C ASN A 86 43.23 29.42 -7.24
N THR A 87 43.19 29.18 -8.55
CA THR A 87 42.10 28.44 -9.24
C THR A 87 41.84 27.08 -8.62
N MET A 88 42.87 26.46 -8.02
CA MET A 88 42.75 25.22 -7.27
C MET A 88 41.93 25.39 -5.99
N MET A 89 42.11 26.47 -5.23
CA MET A 89 41.33 26.74 -4.03
C MET A 89 39.86 27.02 -4.37
N ASN A 90 39.58 27.80 -5.40
CA ASN A 90 38.19 28.03 -5.84
C ASN A 90 37.49 26.73 -6.26
N LYS A 91 38.19 25.82 -6.95
CA LYS A 91 37.65 24.50 -7.32
C LYS A 91 37.41 23.60 -6.10
N ILE A 92 38.23 23.72 -5.06
CA ILE A 92 38.02 23.01 -3.79
C ILE A 92 36.79 23.56 -3.08
N ASP A 93 36.61 24.87 -3.03
CA ASP A 93 35.43 25.51 -2.44
C ASP A 93 34.14 25.15 -3.20
N GLU A 94 34.18 25.14 -4.55
CA GLU A 94 33.07 24.67 -5.38
C GLU A 94 32.73 23.19 -5.14
N LEU A 95 33.75 22.34 -4.99
CA LEU A 95 33.57 20.93 -4.68
C LEU A 95 32.94 20.75 -3.30
N ILE A 96 33.44 21.44 -2.28
CA ILE A 96 32.89 21.41 -0.92
C ILE A 96 31.42 21.86 -0.93
N SER A 97 31.11 22.95 -1.64
CA SER A 97 29.74 23.43 -1.79
C SER A 97 28.84 22.41 -2.48
N SER A 98 29.34 21.76 -3.55
CA SER A 98 28.58 20.75 -4.29
C SER A 98 28.34 19.48 -3.47
N VAL A 99 29.35 19.01 -2.74
CA VAL A 99 29.22 17.86 -1.82
C VAL A 99 28.22 18.16 -0.72
N ARG A 100 28.22 19.38 -0.18
CA ARG A 100 27.24 19.81 0.83
C ARG A 100 25.82 19.80 0.27
N LYS A 101 25.61 20.32 -0.94
CA LYS A 101 24.29 20.25 -1.62
C LYS A 101 23.81 18.82 -1.83
N VAL A 102 24.72 17.92 -2.22
CA VAL A 102 24.39 16.49 -2.37
C VAL A 102 23.97 15.90 -1.04
N TYR A 103 24.70 16.20 0.04
CA TYR A 103 24.35 15.76 1.39
C TYR A 103 22.97 16.26 1.81
N ASP A 104 22.71 17.56 1.68
CA ASP A 104 21.42 18.16 2.05
C ASP A 104 20.26 17.54 1.25
N THR A 105 20.49 17.25 -0.04
CA THR A 105 19.50 16.59 -0.90
C THR A 105 19.24 15.15 -0.45
N LEU A 106 20.30 14.43 -0.06
CA LEU A 106 20.20 13.06 0.43
C LEU A 106 19.46 12.99 1.77
N GLU A 107 19.73 13.95 2.66
CA GLU A 107 19.03 14.08 3.94
C GLU A 107 17.53 14.37 3.73
N GLN A 108 17.19 15.29 2.83
CA GLN A 108 15.80 15.54 2.45
C GLN A 108 15.13 14.31 1.83
N PHE A 109 15.85 13.55 1.01
CA PHE A 109 15.32 12.33 0.41
C PHE A 109 15.07 11.25 1.48
N SER A 110 16.00 11.09 2.43
CA SER A 110 15.83 10.18 3.56
C SER A 110 14.56 10.52 4.36
N LYS A 111 14.38 11.80 4.70
CA LYS A 111 13.20 12.25 5.45
C LYS A 111 11.89 11.97 4.69
N LYS A 112 11.86 12.23 3.39
CA LYS A 112 10.70 11.93 2.55
C LYS A 112 10.42 10.43 2.45
N ASN A 113 11.46 9.60 2.45
CA ASN A 113 11.30 8.16 2.48
C ASN A 113 10.62 7.70 3.78
N ASP A 114 11.04 8.23 4.93
CA ASP A 114 10.43 7.90 6.22
C ASP A 114 8.94 8.31 6.26
N GLU A 115 8.60 9.49 5.74
CA GLU A 115 7.21 9.95 5.60
C GLU A 115 6.39 9.04 4.68
N PHE A 116 6.99 8.57 3.59
CA PHE A 116 6.35 7.63 2.66
C PHE A 116 6.11 6.26 3.29
N GLU A 117 7.07 5.72 4.05
CA GLU A 117 6.88 4.46 4.78
C GLU A 117 5.75 4.56 5.79
N LEU A 118 5.68 5.67 6.52
CA LEU A 118 4.57 5.94 7.45
C LEU A 118 3.23 5.99 6.71
N PHE A 119 3.18 6.67 5.56
CA PHE A 119 1.99 6.70 4.71
C PHE A 119 1.58 5.30 4.24
N MET A 120 2.52 4.48 3.75
CA MET A 120 2.24 3.12 3.30
C MET A 120 1.70 2.24 4.43
N ASN A 121 2.29 2.32 5.62
CA ASN A 121 1.82 1.60 6.79
C ASN A 121 0.40 2.03 7.20
N ASN A 122 0.09 3.33 7.17
CA ASN A 122 -1.24 3.82 7.45
C ASN A 122 -2.26 3.39 6.39
N LYS A 123 -1.85 3.38 5.11
CA LYS A 123 -2.69 2.92 4.02
C LYS A 123 -3.05 1.44 4.18
N ILE A 124 -2.06 0.58 4.44
CA ILE A 124 -2.29 -0.86 4.65
C ILE A 124 -3.28 -1.10 5.80
N LYS A 125 -3.11 -0.41 6.93
CA LYS A 125 -4.05 -0.51 8.06
C LYS A 125 -5.46 -0.06 7.70
N ASN A 126 -5.59 1.04 6.95
CA ASN A 126 -6.89 1.52 6.51
C ASN A 126 -7.56 0.55 5.52
N ASP A 127 -6.78 -0.05 4.61
CA ASP A 127 -7.26 -1.04 3.66
C ASP A 127 -7.76 -2.30 4.38
N GLU A 128 -7.06 -2.76 5.43
CA GLU A 128 -7.52 -3.85 6.30
C GLU A 128 -8.86 -3.51 6.99
N ILE A 129 -8.98 -2.32 7.58
CA ILE A 129 -10.23 -1.86 8.21
C ILE A 129 -11.37 -1.81 7.20
N LEU A 130 -11.09 -1.33 5.98
CA LEU A 130 -12.08 -1.26 4.91
C LEU A 130 -12.54 -2.65 4.49
N SER A 131 -11.60 -3.59 4.35
CA SER A 131 -11.92 -5.00 4.04
C SER A 131 -12.85 -5.58 5.08
N THR A 132 -12.55 -5.43 6.38
CA THR A 132 -13.41 -5.96 7.45
C THR A 132 -14.81 -5.34 7.42
N LYS A 133 -14.92 -4.04 7.12
CA LYS A 133 -16.23 -3.38 6.97
C LYS A 133 -17.02 -3.91 5.78
N ILE A 134 -16.36 -4.21 4.67
CA ILE A 134 -16.98 -4.80 3.49
C ILE A 134 -17.49 -6.21 3.82
N ASP A 135 -16.68 -7.03 4.50
CA ASP A 135 -17.08 -8.38 4.91
C ASP A 135 -18.32 -8.35 5.80
N HIS A 136 -18.36 -7.44 6.79
CA HIS A 136 -19.55 -7.25 7.64
C HIS A 136 -20.79 -6.80 6.84
N LEU A 137 -20.62 -5.97 5.80
CA LEU A 137 -21.74 -5.56 4.96
C LEU A 137 -22.28 -6.73 4.14
N ILE A 138 -21.41 -7.61 3.66
CA ILE A 138 -21.79 -8.82 2.93
C ILE A 138 -22.58 -9.76 3.85
N ASP A 139 -22.09 -9.99 5.07
CA ASP A 139 -22.78 -10.84 6.05
C ASP A 139 -24.17 -10.30 6.40
N ASN A 140 -24.28 -8.98 6.62
CA ASN A 140 -25.56 -8.33 6.89
C ASN A 140 -26.54 -8.45 5.71
N ASP A 141 -26.06 -8.33 4.47
CA ASP A 141 -26.90 -8.45 3.28
C ASP A 141 -27.49 -9.87 3.14
N GLU A 142 -26.68 -10.89 3.39
CA GLU A 142 -27.13 -12.29 3.39
C GLU A 142 -28.13 -12.57 4.52
N GLU A 143 -27.90 -12.02 5.72
CA GLU A 143 -28.87 -12.11 6.81
C GLU A 143 -30.18 -11.41 6.46
N PHE A 144 -30.12 -10.22 5.85
CA PHE A 144 -31.30 -9.46 5.47
C PHE A 144 -32.13 -10.17 4.41
N LYS A 145 -31.47 -10.75 3.38
CA LYS A 145 -32.14 -11.60 2.37
C LYS A 145 -32.86 -12.76 3.02
N LYS A 146 -32.21 -13.47 3.95
CA LYS A 146 -32.83 -14.58 4.69
C LYS A 146 -34.05 -14.11 5.47
N ASN A 147 -33.94 -12.97 6.15
CA ASN A 147 -35.05 -12.40 6.92
C ASN A 147 -36.23 -12.01 6.01
N ILE A 148 -35.98 -11.42 4.83
CA ILE A 148 -37.03 -11.12 3.84
C ILE A 148 -37.76 -12.39 3.44
N THR A 149 -37.03 -13.43 3.01
CA THR A 149 -37.62 -14.70 2.57
C THR A 149 -38.46 -15.34 3.69
N GLN A 150 -38.00 -15.28 4.93
CA GLN A 150 -38.78 -15.79 6.07
C GLN A 150 -40.07 -14.99 6.31
N HIS A 151 -40.04 -13.66 6.17
CA HIS A 151 -41.23 -12.82 6.31
C HIS A 151 -42.21 -13.07 5.17
N GLU A 152 -41.74 -13.23 3.93
CA GLU A 152 -42.57 -13.57 2.79
C GLU A 152 -43.32 -14.89 2.99
N ILE A 153 -42.64 -15.92 3.50
CA ILE A 153 -43.25 -17.21 3.86
C ILE A 153 -44.33 -17.01 4.94
N LYS A 154 -44.05 -16.21 5.98
CA LYS A 154 -45.01 -15.94 7.06
C LYS A 154 -46.24 -15.18 6.56
N ILE A 155 -46.04 -14.15 5.73
CA ILE A 155 -47.12 -13.37 5.12
C ILE A 155 -47.99 -14.30 4.27
N THR A 156 -47.40 -15.07 3.37
CA THR A 156 -48.11 -16.03 2.52
C THR A 156 -48.90 -17.03 3.35
N ARG A 157 -48.34 -17.51 4.47
CA ARG A 157 -49.05 -18.42 5.38
C ARG A 157 -50.24 -17.73 6.05
N HIS A 158 -50.07 -16.49 6.52
CA HIS A 158 -51.17 -15.73 7.11
C HIS A 158 -52.28 -15.45 6.08
N GLU A 159 -51.93 -15.00 4.88
CA GLU A 159 -52.88 -14.80 3.79
C GLU A 159 -53.67 -16.08 3.49
N ASN A 160 -52.99 -17.22 3.42
CA ASN A 160 -53.65 -18.52 3.26
C ASN A 160 -54.61 -18.84 4.40
N ILE A 161 -54.24 -18.59 5.66
CA ILE A 161 -55.12 -18.80 6.82
C ILE A 161 -56.33 -17.88 6.75
N PHE A 162 -56.14 -16.59 6.42
CA PHE A 162 -57.25 -15.65 6.27
C PHE A 162 -58.21 -16.06 5.16
N ILE A 163 -57.69 -16.35 3.97
CA ILE A 163 -58.50 -16.67 2.78
C ILE A 163 -59.19 -18.02 2.90
N LYS A 164 -58.50 -19.04 3.44
CA LYS A 164 -59.02 -20.43 3.44
C LYS A 164 -59.80 -20.79 4.70
N LEU A 165 -59.56 -20.10 5.82
CA LEU A 165 -60.18 -20.46 7.09
C LEU A 165 -61.00 -19.31 7.68
N ILE A 166 -60.37 -18.16 7.95
CA ILE A 166 -61.03 -17.09 8.71
C ILE A 166 -62.18 -16.45 7.93
N LEU A 167 -61.96 -16.06 6.67
CA LEU A 167 -62.99 -15.42 5.85
C LEU A 167 -64.18 -16.36 5.58
N PRO A 168 -63.99 -17.64 5.16
CA PRO A 168 -65.10 -18.57 5.01
C PRO A 168 -65.87 -18.81 6.32
N MET A 169 -65.16 -18.95 7.45
CA MET A 169 -65.80 -19.13 8.75
C MET A 169 -66.66 -17.92 9.15
N LEU A 170 -66.18 -16.70 8.90
CA LEU A 170 -66.95 -15.48 9.16
C LEU A 170 -68.19 -15.36 8.24
N ASP A 171 -68.08 -15.76 6.97
CA ASP A 171 -69.22 -15.81 6.05
C ASP A 171 -70.27 -16.82 6.53
N GLU A 172 -69.85 -18.02 6.97
CA GLU A 172 -70.74 -19.03 7.54
C GLU A 172 -71.44 -18.55 8.82
N ILE A 173 -70.71 -17.90 9.74
CA ILE A 173 -71.30 -17.31 10.94
C ILE A 173 -72.35 -16.24 10.55
N SER A 174 -72.04 -15.38 9.58
CA SER A 174 -72.98 -14.35 9.11
C SER A 174 -74.26 -14.94 8.50
N LYS A 175 -74.13 -16.04 7.75
CA LYS A 175 -75.28 -16.80 7.24
C LYS A 175 -76.11 -17.39 8.37
N TYR A 176 -75.45 -18.01 9.34
CA TYR A 176 -76.12 -18.63 10.49
C TYR A 176 -76.89 -17.59 11.34
N LEU A 177 -76.27 -16.45 11.62
CA LEU A 177 -76.92 -15.34 12.33
C LEU A 177 -78.13 -14.78 11.55
N SER A 178 -78.03 -14.70 10.22
CA SER A 178 -79.17 -14.30 9.39
C SER A 178 -80.34 -15.28 9.51
N VAL A 179 -80.06 -16.59 9.53
CA VAL A 179 -81.09 -17.62 9.69
C VAL A 179 -81.75 -17.53 11.07
N ILE A 180 -80.97 -17.33 12.14
CA ILE A 180 -81.53 -17.14 13.50
C ILE A 180 -82.46 -15.92 13.53
N ASN A 181 -82.14 -14.86 12.80
CA ASN A 181 -82.91 -13.63 12.76
C ASN A 181 -84.13 -13.68 11.82
N THR A 182 -84.54 -14.87 11.39
CA THR A 182 -85.75 -15.07 10.58
C THR A 182 -86.81 -15.87 11.34
N ASP A 183 -88.07 -15.46 11.20
CA ASP A 183 -89.20 -16.19 11.74
C ASP A 183 -89.52 -17.44 10.87
N LYS A 184 -90.45 -18.28 11.34
CA LYS A 184 -90.87 -19.50 10.62
C LYS A 184 -91.52 -19.22 9.26
N LYS A 185 -91.88 -17.96 8.96
CA LYS A 185 -92.47 -17.50 7.71
C LYS A 185 -91.47 -16.73 6.83
N GLY A 186 -90.20 -16.65 7.24
CA GLY A 186 -89.13 -15.93 6.54
C GLY A 186 -89.09 -14.42 6.78
N GLY A 187 -89.88 -13.89 7.71
CA GLY A 187 -89.85 -12.49 8.13
C GLY A 187 -88.67 -12.18 9.04
N THR A 188 -88.08 -11.00 8.91
CA THR A 188 -86.98 -10.55 9.78
C THR A 188 -87.50 -10.27 11.20
N LEU A 189 -86.86 -10.86 12.21
CA LEU A 189 -87.22 -10.67 13.62
C LEU A 189 -86.73 -9.31 14.15
N ASP A 190 -85.48 -8.97 13.87
CA ASP A 190 -84.87 -7.67 14.21
C ASP A 190 -84.24 -7.05 12.96
N ALA A 191 -84.84 -5.95 12.48
CA ALA A 191 -84.40 -5.26 11.26
C ALA A 191 -83.04 -4.58 11.41
N ASP A 192 -82.73 -4.04 12.60
CA ASP A 192 -81.46 -3.36 12.85
C ASP A 192 -80.32 -4.38 12.93
N PHE A 193 -80.58 -5.51 13.60
CA PHE A 193 -79.62 -6.62 13.62
C PHE A 193 -79.38 -7.19 12.22
N GLN A 194 -80.43 -7.32 11.39
CA GLN A 194 -80.27 -7.76 10.00
C GLN A 194 -79.44 -6.79 9.16
N ALA A 195 -79.62 -5.47 9.36
CA ALA A 195 -78.83 -4.46 8.69
C ALA A 195 -77.34 -4.56 9.06
N ILE A 196 -77.02 -4.84 10.32
CA ILE A 196 -75.64 -5.07 10.79
C ILE A 196 -75.04 -6.32 10.14
N ILE A 197 -75.77 -7.44 10.09
CA ILE A 197 -75.30 -8.68 9.44
C ILE A 197 -75.03 -8.46 7.95
N ASN A 198 -75.95 -7.79 7.25
CA ASN A 198 -75.79 -7.48 5.84
C ASN A 198 -74.56 -6.58 5.59
N ARG A 199 -74.32 -5.60 6.45
CA ARG A 199 -73.13 -4.74 6.38
C ARG A 199 -71.84 -5.55 6.57
N MET A 200 -71.79 -6.44 7.56
CA MET A 200 -70.63 -7.33 7.77
C MET A 200 -70.38 -8.23 6.55
N ARG A 201 -71.44 -8.74 5.93
CA ARG A 201 -71.33 -9.60 4.74
C ARG A 201 -70.79 -8.86 3.52
N VAL A 202 -71.25 -7.63 3.28
CA VAL A 202 -70.72 -6.76 2.22
C VAL A 202 -69.24 -6.45 2.45
N GLN A 203 -68.85 -6.20 3.72
CA GLN A 203 -67.44 -5.98 4.06
C GLN A 203 -66.58 -7.24 3.81
N LEU A 204 -67.06 -8.42 4.19
CA LEU A 204 -66.38 -9.70 3.91
C LEU A 204 -66.23 -9.96 2.41
N GLU A 205 -67.26 -9.66 1.63
CA GLU A 205 -67.24 -9.81 0.17
C GLU A 205 -66.22 -8.86 -0.49
N ASN A 206 -66.17 -7.61 -0.04
CA ASN A 206 -65.18 -6.62 -0.51
C ASN A 206 -63.74 -7.07 -0.21
N VAL A 207 -63.48 -7.60 0.98
CA VAL A 207 -62.18 -8.15 1.38
C VAL A 207 -61.80 -9.35 0.51
N THR A 208 -62.75 -10.25 0.27
CA THR A 208 -62.51 -11.47 -0.51
C THR A 208 -62.25 -11.16 -2.00
N GLN A 209 -62.85 -10.09 -2.52
CA GLN A 209 -62.67 -9.61 -3.89
C GLN A 209 -61.48 -8.65 -4.05
N ASN A 210 -60.66 -8.41 -3.01
CA ASN A 210 -59.58 -7.42 -3.02
C ASN A 210 -60.02 -6.01 -3.46
N LYS A 211 -61.32 -5.69 -3.33
CA LYS A 211 -61.83 -4.35 -3.61
C LYS A 211 -61.49 -3.50 -2.39
N LYS A 212 -60.64 -2.48 -2.58
CA LYS A 212 -60.30 -1.52 -1.53
C LYS A 212 -61.60 -0.95 -0.92
N PHE A 213 -61.60 -0.89 0.40
CA PHE A 213 -62.62 -0.20 1.20
C PHE A 213 -62.80 1.25 0.79
#